data_AF-A0A524CT39-F1
#
_entry.id   AF-A0A524CT39-F1
#
_cell.length_a   1.000
_cell.length_b   1.000
_cell.length_c   1.000
_cell.angle_alpha   90.00
_cell.angle_beta   90.00
_cell.angle_gamma   90.00
#
_symmetry.space_group_name_H-M   'P 1'
#
loop_
_entity.id
_entity.type
_entity.pdbx_description
1 polymer ?
#
loop_
_entity_poly.entity_id
_entity_poly.type
_entity_poly.pdbx_seq_one_letter_code
_entity_poly.pdbx_strand_id
1 'polypeptide(L)'
;MEKKKKEKRKEIERIKKSELHPKDPFNNEIKKLKQTIEDIDKLTHHFDDKEEFYIQKLAEGVATIAAGVWKELPDGSISPCIVRLSDFKTNEYANLLGGWIYEGDEANPMMGFRGCSRYVDDDFKDAFILELRAIKRAREWGLTNIIPMLPFTRSPQEAKQIISIMKSEGLVRGENGLKIFCMAEIPSNIICADLFCEYFDGFSIGSNDLTQLTYGVGRDNEKLIPLADEFGYNANSEALKRSISQLITTAHKFGKKVGICGQAPSDYPDFLRFLVQKGIDSISLNFDTYAKGRINTWRTEIIENQIEEEKKDDAYGFLAECDAFIEQIRVPRGRIHNIVRKKRKAAPPKLIESADRFDEIFKDIQDISYDFVAKINNDAVEFESLYQEYEKKLQEFKEVIPSLRRNVRKFGIF
;
A
#
# COMPACT_ATOMS: atom_id res chain seq x y z
N MET A 1 -13.19 0.29 -39.58
CA MET A 1 -12.98 -0.90 -38.74
C MET A 1 -14.29 -1.43 -38.15
N GLU A 2 -15.20 -0.58 -37.67
CA GLU A 2 -16.56 -0.95 -37.22
C GLU A 2 -17.39 -1.72 -38.25
N LYS A 3 -17.31 -1.36 -39.55
CA LYS A 3 -18.05 -2.03 -40.62
C LYS A 3 -17.68 -3.52 -40.75
N LYS A 4 -16.38 -3.83 -40.62
CA LYS A 4 -15.85 -5.20 -40.58
C LYS A 4 -16.28 -5.97 -39.33
N LYS A 5 -16.36 -5.32 -38.15
CA LYS A 5 -16.86 -5.93 -36.91
C LYS A 5 -18.38 -6.24 -36.99
N LYS A 6 -19.19 -5.33 -37.55
CA LYS A 6 -20.63 -5.53 -37.78
C LYS A 6 -20.94 -6.60 -38.84
N GLU A 7 -20.13 -6.67 -39.91
CA GLU A 7 -20.25 -7.73 -40.93
C GLU A 7 -19.91 -9.11 -40.37
N LYS A 8 -18.81 -9.25 -39.62
CA LYS A 8 -18.47 -10.50 -38.91
C LYS A 8 -19.56 -10.97 -37.94
N ARG A 9 -20.19 -10.04 -37.20
CA ARG A 9 -21.27 -10.37 -36.26
C ARG A 9 -22.52 -10.93 -36.97
N LYS A 10 -22.91 -10.33 -38.10
CA LYS A 10 -24.03 -10.83 -38.93
C LYS A 10 -23.74 -12.16 -39.60
N GLU A 11 -22.47 -12.43 -39.91
CA GLU A 11 -22.01 -13.70 -40.45
C GLU A 11 -22.11 -14.81 -39.40
N ILE A 12 -21.72 -14.54 -38.15
CA ILE A 12 -21.83 -15.46 -37.01
C ILE A 12 -23.28 -15.80 -36.66
N GLU A 13 -24.20 -14.83 -36.74
CA GLU A 13 -25.63 -15.02 -36.44
C GLU A 13 -26.36 -15.90 -37.46
N ARG A 14 -25.79 -16.12 -38.66
CA ARG A 14 -26.41 -16.91 -39.75
C ARG A 14 -25.97 -18.37 -39.79
N ILE A 15 -24.97 -18.76 -39.01
CA ILE A 15 -24.42 -20.13 -39.04
C ILE A 15 -25.41 -21.10 -38.38
N LYS A 16 -25.83 -22.13 -39.12
CA LYS A 16 -26.71 -23.17 -38.58
C LYS A 16 -25.92 -24.15 -37.72
N LYS A 17 -26.54 -24.67 -36.65
CA LYS A 17 -25.93 -25.64 -35.72
C LYS A 17 -25.39 -26.90 -36.42
N SER A 18 -25.94 -27.24 -37.59
CA SER A 18 -25.53 -28.37 -38.43
C SER A 18 -24.24 -28.13 -39.23
N GLU A 19 -23.79 -26.89 -39.36
CA GLU A 19 -22.62 -26.49 -40.18
C GLU A 19 -21.32 -26.44 -39.37
N LEU A 20 -21.40 -26.72 -38.07
CA LEU A 20 -20.30 -26.60 -37.12
C LEU A 20 -19.56 -27.95 -36.97
N HIS A 21 -18.37 -28.07 -37.56
CA HIS A 21 -17.49 -29.25 -37.44
C HIS A 21 -16.89 -29.40 -36.03
N PRO A 22 -16.94 -30.59 -35.37
CA PRO A 22 -16.50 -30.78 -33.98
C PRO A 22 -15.03 -30.43 -33.67
N LYS A 23 -14.18 -30.37 -34.70
CA LYS A 23 -12.73 -30.09 -34.61
C LYS A 23 -12.33 -28.70 -35.11
N ASP A 24 -13.31 -27.86 -35.44
CA ASP A 24 -13.04 -26.49 -35.88
C ASP A 24 -12.66 -25.62 -34.67
N PRO A 25 -11.48 -24.95 -34.67
CA PRO A 25 -11.13 -23.96 -33.64
C PRO A 25 -12.22 -22.91 -33.44
N PHE A 26 -12.93 -22.55 -34.51
CA PHE A 26 -14.04 -21.59 -34.50
C PHE A 26 -15.20 -22.08 -33.63
N ASN A 27 -15.42 -23.40 -33.53
CA ASN A 27 -16.43 -23.98 -32.67
C ASN A 27 -16.09 -23.86 -31.19
N ASN A 28 -14.81 -23.98 -30.82
CA ASN A 28 -14.39 -23.87 -29.43
C ASN A 28 -14.43 -22.41 -28.97
N GLU A 29 -14.05 -21.47 -29.83
CA GLU A 29 -14.15 -20.05 -29.55
C GLU A 29 -15.61 -19.60 -29.38
N ILE A 30 -16.52 -20.04 -30.28
CA ILE A 30 -17.96 -19.77 -30.14
C ILE A 30 -18.52 -20.36 -28.84
N LYS A 31 -18.14 -21.60 -28.49
CA LYS A 31 -18.57 -22.23 -27.21
C LYS A 31 -18.07 -21.44 -26.01
N LYS A 32 -16.80 -21.06 -26.00
CA LYS A 32 -16.19 -20.24 -24.93
C LYS A 32 -16.88 -18.89 -24.81
N LEU A 33 -17.19 -18.25 -25.94
CA LEU A 33 -17.91 -16.97 -25.97
C LEU A 33 -19.34 -17.12 -25.43
N LYS A 34 -20.09 -18.14 -25.84
CA LYS A 34 -21.44 -18.41 -25.32
C LYS A 34 -21.42 -18.64 -23.80
N GLN A 35 -20.50 -19.47 -23.33
CA GLN A 35 -20.32 -19.72 -21.90
C GLN A 35 -20.00 -18.41 -21.15
N THR A 36 -19.10 -17.59 -21.72
CA THR A 36 -18.74 -16.28 -21.15
C THR A 36 -19.96 -15.37 -21.02
N ILE A 37 -20.79 -15.27 -22.07
CA ILE A 37 -22.02 -14.46 -22.05
C ILE A 37 -23.00 -14.98 -21.01
N GLU A 38 -23.23 -16.29 -20.95
CA GLU A 38 -24.11 -16.90 -19.95
C GLU A 38 -23.63 -16.63 -18.51
N ASP A 39 -22.32 -16.67 -18.28
CA ASP A 39 -21.76 -16.41 -16.95
C ASP A 39 -21.82 -14.92 -16.58
N ILE A 40 -21.64 -14.01 -17.55
CA ILE A 40 -21.88 -12.57 -17.36
C ILE A 40 -23.36 -12.34 -17.01
N ASP A 41 -24.29 -12.90 -17.79
CA ASP A 41 -25.72 -12.71 -17.56
C ASP A 41 -26.17 -13.26 -16.18
N LYS A 42 -25.57 -14.36 -15.72
CA LYS A 42 -25.80 -14.86 -14.34
C LYS A 42 -25.27 -13.89 -13.28
N LEU A 43 -24.07 -13.33 -13.46
CA LEU A 43 -23.48 -12.39 -12.50
C LEU A 43 -24.25 -11.06 -12.44
N THR A 44 -24.79 -10.62 -13.58
CA THR A 44 -25.50 -9.34 -13.71
C THR A 44 -27.02 -9.50 -13.76
N HIS A 45 -27.59 -10.63 -13.37
CA HIS A 45 -29.01 -10.95 -13.59
C HIS A 45 -30.02 -9.97 -12.96
N HIS A 46 -29.60 -9.19 -11.96
CA HIS A 46 -30.42 -8.15 -11.33
C HIS A 46 -30.28 -6.76 -11.99
N PHE A 47 -29.48 -6.65 -13.05
CA PHE A 47 -29.16 -5.40 -13.71
C PHE A 47 -29.55 -5.47 -15.18
N ASP A 48 -30.50 -4.62 -15.59
CA ASP A 48 -30.89 -4.48 -17.00
C ASP A 48 -29.76 -3.84 -17.83
N ASP A 49 -29.02 -2.91 -17.21
CA ASP A 49 -27.83 -2.27 -17.76
C ASP A 49 -26.57 -2.81 -17.10
N LYS A 50 -25.68 -3.41 -17.91
CA LYS A 50 -24.42 -3.97 -17.44
C LYS A 50 -23.38 -2.89 -17.10
N GLU A 51 -23.49 -1.68 -17.67
CA GLU A 51 -22.66 -0.55 -17.25
C GLU A 51 -23.02 -0.12 -15.83
N GLU A 52 -24.32 -0.04 -15.53
CA GLU A 52 -24.81 0.27 -14.19
C GLU A 52 -24.36 -0.76 -13.15
N PHE A 53 -24.32 -2.06 -13.50
CA PHE A 53 -23.72 -3.08 -12.63
C PHE A 53 -22.29 -2.73 -12.25
N TYR A 54 -21.46 -2.36 -13.23
CA TYR A 54 -20.06 -2.01 -12.99
C TYR A 54 -19.95 -0.76 -12.12
N ILE A 55 -20.66 0.31 -12.47
CA ILE A 55 -20.62 1.59 -11.75
C ILE A 55 -21.09 1.40 -10.30
N GLN A 56 -22.24 0.74 -10.09
CA GLN A 56 -22.81 0.55 -8.76
C GLN A 56 -21.91 -0.33 -7.89
N LYS A 57 -21.43 -1.48 -8.40
CA LYS A 57 -20.61 -2.39 -7.58
C LYS A 57 -19.26 -1.78 -7.22
N LEU A 58 -18.64 -1.06 -8.14
CA LEU A 58 -17.40 -0.35 -7.84
C LEU A 58 -17.63 0.78 -6.84
N ALA A 59 -18.70 1.57 -7.00
CA ALA A 59 -19.07 2.63 -6.06
C ALA A 59 -19.34 2.07 -4.65
N GLU A 60 -20.09 0.97 -4.53
CA GLU A 60 -20.35 0.26 -3.25
C GLU A 60 -19.04 -0.17 -2.57
N GLY A 61 -18.11 -0.76 -3.33
CA GLY A 61 -16.81 -1.21 -2.80
C GLY A 61 -15.95 -0.04 -2.31
N VAL A 62 -15.78 1.00 -3.14
CA VAL A 62 -15.03 2.20 -2.77
C VAL A 62 -15.68 2.91 -1.59
N ALA A 63 -17.01 3.04 -1.60
CA ALA A 63 -17.76 3.69 -0.53
C ALA A 63 -17.59 2.96 0.82
N THR A 64 -17.62 1.63 0.81
CA THR A 64 -17.43 0.82 2.01
C THR A 64 -16.07 1.08 2.65
N ILE A 65 -15.01 1.14 1.84
CA ILE A 65 -13.64 1.41 2.33
C ILE A 65 -13.54 2.86 2.85
N ALA A 66 -14.05 3.82 2.08
CA ALA A 66 -13.98 5.24 2.43
C ALA A 66 -14.76 5.57 3.71
N ALA A 67 -15.92 4.92 3.92
CA ALA A 67 -16.69 5.01 5.16
C ALA A 67 -15.95 4.36 6.34
N GLY A 68 -15.28 3.22 6.13
CA GLY A 68 -14.53 2.52 7.18
C GLY A 68 -13.34 3.30 7.76
N VAL A 69 -12.76 4.22 6.99
CA VAL A 69 -11.66 5.09 7.43
C VAL A 69 -12.10 6.50 7.81
N TRP A 70 -13.42 6.78 7.74
CA TRP A 70 -13.95 8.12 8.00
C TRP A 70 -13.79 8.50 9.47
N LYS A 71 -13.01 9.54 9.74
CA LYS A 71 -12.87 10.14 11.06
C LYS A 71 -12.37 11.58 10.94
N GLU A 72 -12.73 12.41 11.91
CA GLU A 72 -12.11 13.71 12.10
C GLU A 72 -10.69 13.53 12.65
N LEU A 73 -9.73 14.21 12.04
CA LEU A 73 -8.34 14.28 12.47
C LEU A 73 -8.16 15.44 13.47
N PRO A 74 -7.06 15.45 14.25
CA PRO A 74 -6.82 16.52 15.24
C PRO A 74 -6.80 17.95 14.68
N ASP A 75 -6.53 18.11 13.38
CA ASP A 75 -6.55 19.39 12.66
C ASP A 75 -7.94 19.80 12.16
N GLY A 76 -8.99 19.05 12.51
CA GLY A 76 -10.38 19.26 12.09
C GLY A 76 -10.69 18.77 10.66
N SER A 77 -9.70 18.21 9.95
CA SER A 77 -9.93 17.64 8.61
C SER A 77 -10.48 16.22 8.68
N ILE A 78 -11.14 15.76 7.62
CA ILE A 78 -11.57 14.35 7.51
C ILE A 78 -10.41 13.51 6.97
N SER A 79 -10.19 12.36 7.60
CA SER A 79 -9.19 11.38 7.17
C SER A 79 -9.38 11.01 5.70
N PRO A 80 -8.38 11.24 4.84
CA PRO A 80 -8.50 10.99 3.42
C PRO A 80 -8.52 9.48 3.11
N CYS A 81 -9.30 9.10 2.10
CA CYS A 81 -9.27 7.77 1.49
C CYS A 81 -8.72 7.92 0.07
N ILE A 82 -7.42 7.67 -0.11
CA ILE A 82 -6.77 7.77 -1.42
C ILE A 82 -7.06 6.47 -2.19
N VAL A 83 -7.77 6.59 -3.31
CA VAL A 83 -8.21 5.46 -4.14
C VAL A 83 -7.41 5.44 -5.43
N ARG A 84 -6.50 4.48 -5.56
CA ARG A 84 -5.81 4.24 -6.82
C ARG A 84 -6.80 3.70 -7.85
N LEU A 85 -6.88 4.35 -9.00
CA LEU A 85 -7.69 3.87 -10.13
C LEU A 85 -7.07 2.60 -10.75
N SER A 86 -7.81 1.94 -11.62
CA SER A 86 -7.47 0.62 -12.18
C SER A 86 -6.08 0.57 -12.83
N ASP A 87 -5.13 -0.08 -12.17
CA ASP A 87 -3.73 -0.22 -12.62
C ASP A 87 -3.45 -1.62 -13.20
N PHE A 88 -4.48 -2.32 -13.66
CA PHE A 88 -4.30 -3.65 -14.26
C PHE A 88 -3.48 -3.57 -15.55
N LYS A 89 -2.58 -4.54 -15.68
CA LYS A 89 -1.84 -4.84 -16.90
C LYS A 89 -2.72 -5.63 -17.86
N THR A 90 -2.35 -5.63 -19.13
CA THR A 90 -3.04 -6.38 -20.21
C THR A 90 -3.26 -7.86 -19.84
N ASN A 91 -2.25 -8.53 -19.28
CA ASN A 91 -2.35 -9.93 -18.85
C ASN A 91 -3.30 -10.13 -17.64
N GLU A 92 -3.46 -9.14 -16.78
CA GLU A 92 -4.40 -9.19 -15.66
C GLU A 92 -5.84 -8.98 -16.15
N TYR A 93 -6.06 -8.01 -17.06
CA TYR A 93 -7.34 -7.84 -17.74
C TYR A 93 -7.74 -9.10 -18.54
N ALA A 94 -6.79 -9.76 -19.21
CA ALA A 94 -7.04 -10.96 -20.01
C ALA A 94 -7.63 -12.12 -19.17
N ASN A 95 -7.28 -12.15 -17.88
CA ASN A 95 -7.74 -13.16 -16.92
C ASN A 95 -9.16 -12.89 -16.37
N LEU A 96 -9.73 -11.71 -16.62
CA LEU A 96 -11.13 -11.43 -16.27
C LEU A 96 -12.10 -12.19 -17.18
N LEU A 97 -13.33 -12.38 -16.71
CA LEU A 97 -14.39 -13.00 -17.51
C LEU A 97 -14.64 -12.17 -18.78
N GLY A 98 -14.32 -12.75 -19.94
CA GLY A 98 -14.40 -12.08 -21.25
C GLY A 98 -13.21 -11.20 -21.62
N GLY A 99 -12.23 -11.01 -20.73
CA GLY A 99 -11.05 -10.17 -20.97
C GLY A 99 -10.19 -10.64 -22.14
N TRP A 100 -10.06 -11.96 -22.33
CA TRP A 100 -9.34 -12.58 -23.45
C TRP A 100 -9.83 -12.17 -24.86
N ILE A 101 -11.01 -11.54 -24.96
CA ILE A 101 -11.57 -11.03 -26.23
C ILE A 101 -10.93 -9.68 -26.60
N TYR A 102 -10.53 -8.91 -25.58
CA TYR A 102 -10.07 -7.53 -25.72
C TYR A 102 -8.55 -7.40 -25.55
N GLU A 103 -7.94 -8.25 -24.74
CA GLU A 103 -6.51 -8.18 -24.43
C GLU A 103 -5.68 -9.10 -25.33
N GLY A 104 -4.65 -8.54 -25.96
CA GLY A 104 -3.62 -9.29 -26.67
C GLY A 104 -2.42 -9.64 -25.78
N ASP A 105 -1.48 -10.42 -26.33
CA ASP A 105 -0.22 -10.69 -25.65
C ASP A 105 0.73 -9.48 -25.72
N GLU A 106 1.34 -9.13 -24.59
CA GLU A 106 2.41 -8.15 -24.51
C GLU A 106 3.70 -8.80 -24.02
N ALA A 107 4.82 -8.49 -24.68
CA ALA A 107 6.13 -9.02 -24.28
C ALA A 107 6.56 -8.55 -22.89
N ASN A 108 6.20 -7.32 -22.48
CA ASN A 108 6.55 -6.74 -21.19
C ASN A 108 5.35 -6.02 -20.57
N PRO A 109 4.40 -6.75 -19.94
CA PRO A 109 3.19 -6.17 -19.38
C PRO A 109 3.44 -5.08 -18.32
N MET A 110 4.59 -5.14 -17.62
CA MET A 110 4.99 -4.12 -16.63
C MET A 110 5.15 -2.71 -17.24
N MET A 111 5.68 -2.64 -18.47
CA MET A 111 5.87 -1.38 -19.21
C MET A 111 4.81 -1.16 -20.30
N GLY A 112 3.83 -2.06 -20.40
CA GLY A 112 2.86 -2.15 -21.50
C GLY A 112 1.65 -1.22 -21.39
N PHE A 113 0.53 -1.63 -21.98
CA PHE A 113 -0.71 -0.86 -22.06
C PHE A 113 -1.50 -0.91 -20.73
N ARG A 114 -1.17 0.02 -19.82
CA ARG A 114 -1.76 0.14 -18.48
C ARG A 114 -1.83 1.58 -17.97
N GLY A 115 -2.52 1.76 -16.85
CA GLY A 115 -2.64 3.03 -16.14
C GLY A 115 -3.11 4.18 -17.03
N CYS A 116 -2.54 5.36 -16.82
CA CYS A 116 -2.94 6.58 -17.52
C CYS A 116 -2.96 6.49 -19.06
N SER A 117 -1.98 5.83 -19.67
CA SER A 117 -1.97 5.71 -21.14
C SER A 117 -3.12 4.88 -21.68
N ARG A 118 -3.60 3.92 -20.88
CA ARG A 118 -4.77 3.12 -21.21
C ARG A 118 -6.06 3.93 -21.08
N TYR A 119 -6.12 4.87 -20.14
CA TYR A 119 -7.31 5.70 -19.91
C TYR A 119 -7.60 6.72 -21.03
N VAL A 120 -6.55 7.17 -21.72
CA VAL A 120 -6.68 8.16 -22.81
C VAL A 120 -6.88 7.51 -24.18
N ASP A 121 -6.69 6.21 -24.30
CA ASP A 121 -6.80 5.48 -25.55
C ASP A 121 -8.27 5.21 -25.91
N ASP A 122 -8.63 5.42 -27.19
CA ASP A 122 -10.00 5.34 -27.66
C ASP A 122 -10.61 3.93 -27.50
N ASP A 123 -9.82 2.86 -27.49
CA ASP A 123 -10.32 1.49 -27.34
C ASP A 123 -10.70 1.16 -25.88
N PHE A 124 -10.25 1.95 -24.90
CA PHE A 124 -10.49 1.69 -23.47
C PHE A 124 -11.12 2.85 -22.70
N LYS A 125 -11.09 4.07 -23.24
CA LYS A 125 -11.59 5.30 -22.58
C LYS A 125 -13.00 5.16 -22.01
N ASP A 126 -13.90 4.46 -22.70
CA ASP A 126 -15.27 4.23 -22.21
C ASP A 126 -15.30 3.42 -20.91
N ALA A 127 -14.40 2.43 -20.74
CA ALA A 127 -14.28 1.69 -19.49
C ALA A 127 -13.75 2.56 -18.34
N PHE A 128 -12.80 3.46 -18.64
CA PHE A 128 -12.31 4.43 -17.66
C PHE A 128 -13.42 5.42 -17.23
N ILE A 129 -14.27 5.85 -18.16
CA ILE A 129 -15.44 6.69 -17.87
C ILE A 129 -16.37 6.00 -16.86
N LEU A 130 -16.59 4.69 -16.96
CA LEU A 130 -17.39 3.94 -15.97
C LEU A 130 -16.76 3.98 -14.57
N GLU A 131 -15.44 3.82 -14.48
CA GLU A 131 -14.70 3.94 -13.21
C GLU A 131 -14.83 5.35 -12.61
N LEU A 132 -14.73 6.41 -13.43
CA LEU A 132 -14.95 7.79 -12.98
C LEU A 132 -16.38 8.04 -12.47
N ARG A 133 -17.39 7.50 -13.15
CA ARG A 133 -18.79 7.58 -12.70
C ARG A 133 -18.99 6.89 -11.36
N ALA A 134 -18.30 5.78 -11.11
CA ALA A 134 -18.35 5.08 -9.82
C ALA A 134 -17.76 5.94 -8.69
N ILE A 135 -16.60 6.55 -8.93
CA ILE A 135 -15.96 7.47 -7.97
C ILE A 135 -16.87 8.67 -7.69
N LYS A 136 -17.44 9.28 -8.73
CA LYS A 136 -18.37 10.40 -8.59
C LYS A 136 -19.58 10.02 -7.75
N ARG A 137 -20.22 8.89 -8.06
CA ARG A 137 -21.39 8.37 -7.34
C ARG A 137 -21.09 8.15 -5.86
N ALA A 138 -19.95 7.53 -5.53
CA ALA A 138 -19.55 7.32 -4.14
C ALA A 138 -19.37 8.65 -3.39
N ARG A 139 -18.81 9.68 -4.05
CA ARG A 139 -18.72 11.03 -3.47
C ARG A 139 -20.08 11.71 -3.30
N GLU A 140 -20.99 11.52 -4.25
CA GLU A 140 -22.37 12.04 -4.18
C GLU A 140 -23.18 11.39 -3.05
N TRP A 141 -22.83 10.17 -2.62
CA TRP A 141 -23.35 9.57 -1.38
C TRP A 141 -22.82 10.22 -0.09
N GLY A 142 -21.97 11.25 -0.20
CA GLY A 142 -21.42 12.02 0.93
C GLY A 142 -19.97 11.68 1.28
N LEU A 143 -19.34 10.71 0.59
CA LEU A 143 -17.97 10.28 0.88
C LEU A 143 -16.93 11.18 0.21
N THR A 144 -16.94 12.45 0.59
CA THR A 144 -16.07 13.50 0.04
C THR A 144 -14.60 13.34 0.44
N ASN A 145 -14.27 12.40 1.33
CA ASN A 145 -12.91 12.03 1.68
C ASN A 145 -12.20 11.14 0.62
N ILE A 146 -12.90 10.68 -0.43
CA ILE A 146 -12.33 9.91 -1.53
C ILE A 146 -11.43 10.78 -2.42
N ILE A 147 -10.14 10.46 -2.50
CA ILE A 147 -9.17 11.15 -3.36
C ILE A 147 -8.74 10.18 -4.47
N PRO A 148 -9.18 10.33 -5.72
CA PRO A 148 -8.68 9.51 -6.82
C PRO A 148 -7.18 9.75 -7.03
N MET A 149 -6.45 8.66 -7.20
CA MET A 149 -5.02 8.66 -7.52
C MET A 149 -4.78 7.98 -8.86
N LEU A 150 -4.15 8.70 -9.78
CA LEU A 150 -3.83 8.22 -11.12
C LEU A 150 -2.53 7.40 -11.10
N PRO A 151 -2.56 6.12 -11.51
CA PRO A 151 -1.37 5.29 -11.64
C PRO A 151 -0.69 5.47 -13.01
N PHE A 152 0.61 5.22 -13.04
CA PHE A 152 1.42 5.11 -14.26
C PHE A 152 1.32 6.31 -15.21
N THR A 153 1.17 7.53 -14.68
CA THR A 153 1.12 8.76 -15.49
C THR A 153 2.49 9.08 -16.07
N ARG A 154 2.69 8.85 -17.37
CA ARG A 154 4.01 8.91 -18.02
C ARG A 154 4.50 10.32 -18.27
N SER A 155 3.58 11.26 -18.53
CA SER A 155 3.93 12.66 -18.86
C SER A 155 2.90 13.67 -18.33
N PRO A 156 3.30 14.95 -18.14
CA PRO A 156 2.35 16.02 -17.83
C PRO A 156 1.27 16.22 -18.91
N GLN A 157 1.58 15.94 -20.18
CA GLN A 157 0.62 16.03 -21.28
C GLN A 157 -0.47 14.97 -21.15
N GLU A 158 -0.10 13.75 -20.79
CA GLU A 158 -1.05 12.68 -20.48
C GLU A 158 -1.90 13.04 -19.24
N ALA A 159 -1.27 13.58 -18.19
CA ALA A 159 -1.98 14.08 -17.01
C ALA A 159 -3.05 15.12 -17.42
N LYS A 160 -2.69 16.10 -18.25
CA LYS A 160 -3.62 17.11 -18.77
C LYS A 160 -4.83 16.49 -19.47
N GLN A 161 -4.61 15.48 -20.32
CA GLN A 161 -5.70 14.80 -21.03
C GLN A 161 -6.63 14.07 -20.06
N ILE A 162 -6.09 13.36 -19.08
CA ILE A 162 -6.90 12.61 -18.11
C ILE A 162 -7.69 13.55 -17.21
N ILE A 163 -7.08 14.63 -16.73
CA ILE A 163 -7.79 15.66 -15.97
C ILE A 163 -8.95 16.26 -16.78
N SER A 164 -8.79 16.40 -18.11
CA SER A 164 -9.88 16.83 -18.98
C SER A 164 -11.02 15.81 -19.07
N ILE A 165 -10.71 14.51 -19.10
CA ILE A 165 -11.71 13.43 -19.10
C ILE A 165 -12.44 13.38 -17.74
N MET A 166 -11.69 13.48 -16.63
CA MET A 166 -12.28 13.57 -15.28
C MET A 166 -13.23 14.76 -15.18
N LYS A 167 -12.83 15.91 -15.72
CA LYS A 167 -13.67 17.11 -15.79
C LYS A 167 -14.95 16.89 -16.61
N SER A 168 -14.88 16.19 -17.76
CA SER A 168 -16.08 15.93 -18.57
C SER A 168 -17.09 15.03 -17.87
N GLU A 169 -16.64 14.14 -16.98
CA GLU A 169 -17.53 13.32 -16.14
C GLU A 169 -17.99 14.04 -14.85
N GLY A 170 -17.59 15.29 -14.64
CA GLY A 170 -17.99 16.10 -13.47
C GLY A 170 -17.13 15.88 -12.22
N LEU A 171 -15.94 15.30 -12.36
CA LEU A 171 -14.92 15.24 -11.32
C LEU A 171 -13.93 16.40 -11.52
N VAL A 172 -14.33 17.60 -11.06
CA VAL A 172 -13.54 18.83 -11.23
C VAL A 172 -12.68 19.08 -9.99
N ARG A 173 -11.36 19.13 -10.16
CA ARG A 173 -10.41 19.42 -9.08
C ARG A 173 -10.76 20.75 -8.38
N GLY A 174 -10.85 20.73 -7.06
CA GLY A 174 -11.23 21.87 -6.22
C GLY A 174 -12.74 22.00 -5.96
N GLU A 175 -13.61 21.43 -6.80
CA GLU A 175 -15.05 21.44 -6.57
C GLU A 175 -15.44 20.33 -5.59
N ASN A 176 -16.36 20.63 -4.65
CA ASN A 176 -16.78 19.71 -3.59
C ASN A 176 -15.60 19.08 -2.81
N GLY A 177 -14.49 19.81 -2.67
CA GLY A 177 -13.27 19.34 -2.01
C GLY A 177 -12.53 18.21 -2.75
N LEU A 178 -12.82 17.96 -4.03
CA LEU A 178 -12.13 16.94 -4.82
C LEU A 178 -10.65 17.30 -4.99
N LYS A 179 -9.79 16.41 -4.54
CA LYS A 179 -8.35 16.41 -4.82
C LYS A 179 -8.02 15.29 -5.78
N ILE A 180 -6.95 15.43 -6.55
CA ILE A 180 -6.47 14.37 -7.46
C ILE A 180 -4.98 14.15 -7.20
N PHE A 181 -4.60 12.90 -6.94
CA PHE A 181 -3.22 12.54 -6.64
C PHE A 181 -2.56 11.81 -7.83
N CYS A 182 -1.23 11.88 -7.91
CA CYS A 182 -0.44 11.07 -8.83
C CYS A 182 0.29 9.98 -8.04
N MET A 183 0.27 8.75 -8.54
CA MET A 183 1.23 7.76 -8.07
C MET A 183 2.58 8.09 -8.72
N ALA A 184 3.57 8.49 -7.92
CA ALA A 184 4.91 8.81 -8.39
C ALA A 184 5.74 7.53 -8.43
N GLU A 185 5.74 6.88 -9.58
CA GLU A 185 6.30 5.54 -9.74
C GLU A 185 7.13 5.35 -11.00
N ILE A 186 7.22 6.39 -11.83
CA ILE A 186 8.02 6.44 -13.05
C ILE A 186 9.10 7.52 -12.87
N PRO A 187 10.34 7.32 -13.35
CA PRO A 187 11.39 8.34 -13.26
C PRO A 187 10.97 9.72 -13.81
N SER A 188 10.10 9.78 -14.83
CA SER A 188 9.56 11.04 -15.34
C SER A 188 8.73 11.81 -14.32
N ASN A 189 8.02 11.12 -13.40
CA ASN A 189 7.28 11.78 -12.31
C ASN A 189 8.22 12.50 -11.35
N ILE A 190 9.45 12.00 -11.18
CA ILE A 190 10.46 12.56 -10.31
C ILE A 190 11.17 13.73 -11.00
N ILE A 191 11.63 13.49 -12.23
CA ILE A 191 12.42 14.46 -13.00
C ILE A 191 11.60 15.70 -13.34
N CYS A 192 10.32 15.53 -13.69
CA CYS A 192 9.41 16.61 -14.07
C CYS A 192 8.39 16.94 -12.98
N ALA A 193 8.70 16.68 -11.71
CA ALA A 193 7.76 16.81 -10.59
C ALA A 193 7.09 18.19 -10.52
N ASP A 194 7.83 19.25 -10.83
CA ASP A 194 7.35 20.63 -10.94
C ASP A 194 6.22 20.79 -11.96
N LEU A 195 6.37 20.18 -13.15
CA LEU A 195 5.33 20.19 -14.19
C LEU A 195 4.12 19.34 -13.80
N PHE A 196 4.33 18.21 -13.12
CA PHE A 196 3.23 17.39 -12.61
C PHE A 196 2.42 18.12 -11.52
N CYS A 197 3.03 19.01 -10.73
CA CYS A 197 2.33 19.80 -9.70
C CYS A 197 1.21 20.71 -10.25
N GLU A 198 1.22 21.03 -11.56
CA GLU A 198 0.12 21.75 -12.21
C GLU A 198 -1.19 20.95 -12.20
N TYR A 199 -1.10 19.62 -12.29
CA TYR A 199 -2.23 18.70 -12.51
C TYR A 199 -2.66 17.95 -11.25
N PHE A 200 -1.81 17.87 -10.23
CA PHE A 200 -2.07 17.09 -9.01
C PHE A 200 -2.03 17.92 -7.72
N ASP A 201 -2.74 17.44 -6.70
CA ASP A 201 -2.79 18.03 -5.34
C ASP A 201 -1.81 17.35 -4.37
N GLY A 202 -1.24 16.22 -4.79
CA GLY A 202 -0.29 15.45 -4.02
C GLY A 202 0.21 14.23 -4.78
N PHE A 203 1.20 13.57 -4.18
CA PHE A 203 1.85 12.40 -4.74
C PHE A 203 1.82 11.25 -3.73
N SER A 204 1.73 10.01 -4.23
CA SER A 204 2.06 8.82 -3.46
C SER A 204 3.18 8.07 -4.16
N ILE A 205 4.31 7.88 -3.50
CA ILE A 205 5.45 7.16 -4.06
C ILE A 205 5.12 5.68 -4.20
N GLY A 206 5.11 5.19 -5.43
CA GLY A 206 5.04 3.76 -5.76
C GLY A 206 6.44 3.18 -5.78
N SER A 207 7.02 2.89 -4.61
CA SER A 207 8.45 2.53 -4.50
C SER A 207 8.82 1.28 -5.29
N ASN A 208 7.88 0.34 -5.46
CA ASN A 208 8.11 -0.91 -6.18
C ASN A 208 8.33 -0.69 -7.68
N ASP A 209 7.42 0.02 -8.33
CA ASP A 209 7.54 0.31 -9.77
C ASP A 209 8.64 1.35 -10.01
N LEU A 210 8.83 2.32 -9.10
CA LEU A 210 9.94 3.26 -9.19
C LEU A 210 11.30 2.55 -9.13
N THR A 211 11.45 1.55 -8.26
CA THR A 211 12.69 0.75 -8.16
C THR A 211 12.93 -0.03 -9.45
N GLN A 212 11.91 -0.74 -9.93
CA GLN A 212 12.00 -1.53 -11.15
C GLN A 212 12.38 -0.68 -12.37
N LEU A 213 11.77 0.50 -12.53
CA LEU A 213 12.05 1.40 -13.65
C LEU A 213 13.36 2.18 -13.50
N THR A 214 13.79 2.48 -12.27
CA THR A 214 15.07 3.16 -12.02
C THR A 214 16.26 2.24 -12.32
N TYR A 215 16.16 0.96 -11.95
CA TYR A 215 17.22 -0.02 -12.16
C TYR A 215 17.07 -0.87 -13.42
N GLY A 216 15.91 -0.82 -14.08
CA GLY A 216 15.63 -1.68 -15.22
C GLY A 216 15.52 -3.15 -14.84
N VAL A 217 14.96 -3.45 -13.65
CA VAL A 217 14.88 -4.80 -13.10
C VAL A 217 13.43 -5.28 -13.03
N GLY A 218 13.20 -6.55 -13.37
CA GLY A 218 11.92 -7.22 -13.15
C GLY A 218 11.98 -8.00 -11.84
N ARG A 219 11.11 -7.67 -10.88
CA ARG A 219 11.08 -8.34 -9.57
C ARG A 219 10.73 -9.83 -9.64
N ASP A 220 9.95 -10.20 -10.66
CA ASP A 220 9.48 -11.58 -10.88
C ASP A 220 10.51 -12.39 -11.69
N ASN A 221 11.66 -11.81 -12.03
CA ASN A 221 12.73 -12.49 -12.75
C ASN A 221 13.66 -13.22 -11.78
N GLU A 222 13.55 -14.54 -11.73
CA GLU A 222 14.32 -15.40 -10.82
C GLU A 222 15.84 -15.19 -10.88
N LYS A 223 16.40 -14.80 -12.03
CA LYS A 223 17.83 -14.52 -12.16
C LYS A 223 18.23 -13.17 -11.57
N LEU A 224 17.33 -12.19 -11.56
CA LEU A 224 17.57 -10.86 -11.03
C LEU A 224 17.36 -10.79 -9.52
N ILE A 225 16.54 -11.65 -8.92
CA ILE A 225 16.29 -11.66 -7.46
C ILE A 225 17.61 -11.72 -6.66
N PRO A 226 18.50 -12.73 -6.84
CA PRO A 226 19.73 -12.78 -6.06
C PRO A 226 20.67 -11.60 -6.35
N LEU A 227 20.65 -11.08 -7.58
CA LEU A 227 21.46 -9.91 -7.96
C LEU A 227 20.89 -8.62 -7.34
N ALA A 228 19.58 -8.50 -7.18
CA ALA A 228 18.95 -7.38 -6.52
C ALA A 228 19.33 -7.32 -5.03
N ASP A 229 19.46 -8.49 -4.38
CA ASP A 229 19.96 -8.58 -3.01
C ASP A 229 21.46 -8.27 -2.94
N GLU A 230 22.27 -8.85 -3.83
CA GLU A 230 23.73 -8.65 -3.88
C GLU A 230 24.13 -7.19 -4.15
N PHE A 231 23.48 -6.54 -5.11
CA PHE A 231 23.81 -5.18 -5.56
C PHE A 231 22.88 -4.10 -4.99
N GLY A 232 21.90 -4.47 -4.16
CA GLY A 232 21.02 -3.53 -3.47
C GLY A 232 20.01 -2.81 -4.37
N TYR A 233 19.41 -3.48 -5.35
CA TYR A 233 18.36 -2.93 -6.21
C TYR A 233 17.01 -2.90 -5.50
N ASN A 234 16.89 -2.07 -4.46
CA ASN A 234 15.70 -2.00 -3.61
C ASN A 234 15.28 -0.55 -3.33
N ALA A 235 14.14 -0.40 -2.66
CA ALA A 235 13.54 0.90 -2.34
C ALA A 235 14.39 1.78 -1.40
N ASN A 236 15.31 1.19 -0.62
CA ASN A 236 16.20 1.88 0.32
C ASN A 236 17.56 2.27 -0.30
N SER A 237 17.77 1.96 -1.58
CA SER A 237 18.99 2.29 -2.30
C SER A 237 19.18 3.79 -2.49
N GLU A 238 20.43 4.21 -2.74
CA GLU A 238 20.79 5.63 -2.89
C GLU A 238 20.08 6.30 -4.08
N ALA A 239 19.88 5.59 -5.21
CA ALA A 239 19.17 6.14 -6.36
C ALA A 239 17.71 6.45 -6.02
N LEU A 240 17.06 5.60 -5.24
CA LEU A 240 15.68 5.75 -4.81
C LEU A 240 15.56 6.84 -3.74
N LYS A 241 16.48 6.89 -2.77
CA LYS A 241 16.55 7.98 -1.78
C LYS A 241 16.71 9.34 -2.46
N ARG A 242 17.61 9.48 -3.43
CA ARG A 242 17.75 10.73 -4.20
C ARG A 242 16.48 11.10 -4.95
N SER A 243 15.86 10.13 -5.62
CA SER A 243 14.61 10.33 -6.35
C SER A 243 13.48 10.79 -5.43
N ILE A 244 13.31 10.13 -4.28
CA ILE A 244 12.31 10.48 -3.27
C ILE A 244 12.59 11.86 -2.68
N SER A 245 13.84 12.15 -2.32
CA SER A 245 14.25 13.47 -1.81
C SER A 245 13.95 14.58 -2.82
N GLN A 246 14.22 14.36 -4.10
CA GLN A 246 13.90 15.32 -5.17
C GLN A 246 12.40 15.53 -5.30
N LEU A 247 11.60 14.46 -5.31
CA LEU A 247 10.14 14.55 -5.39
C LEU A 247 9.57 15.33 -4.22
N ILE A 248 9.93 14.97 -2.98
CA ILE A 248 9.45 15.63 -1.77
C ILE A 248 9.79 17.12 -1.81
N THR A 249 11.07 17.44 -2.02
CA THR A 249 11.55 18.82 -2.08
C THR A 249 10.82 19.64 -3.14
N THR A 250 10.60 19.06 -4.33
CA THR A 250 9.94 19.76 -5.44
C THR A 250 8.46 19.93 -5.15
N ALA A 251 7.75 18.86 -4.78
CA ALA A 251 6.33 18.91 -4.47
C ALA A 251 6.00 19.92 -3.35
N HIS A 252 6.79 19.94 -2.27
CA HIS A 252 6.62 20.89 -1.17
C HIS A 252 6.80 22.34 -1.59
N LYS A 253 7.71 22.66 -2.52
CA LYS A 253 7.84 24.02 -3.08
C LYS A 253 6.55 24.50 -3.77
N PHE A 254 5.74 23.58 -4.27
CA PHE A 254 4.43 23.85 -4.87
C PHE A 254 3.26 23.61 -3.90
N GLY A 255 3.53 23.40 -2.60
CA GLY A 255 2.52 23.15 -1.58
C GLY A 255 1.78 21.81 -1.75
N LYS A 256 2.40 20.82 -2.38
CA LYS A 256 1.83 19.49 -2.65
C LYS A 256 2.33 18.48 -1.64
N LYS A 257 1.42 17.69 -1.07
CA LYS A 257 1.77 16.62 -0.12
C LYS A 257 2.40 15.43 -0.83
N VAL A 258 3.32 14.74 -0.18
CA VAL A 258 3.94 13.50 -0.66
C VAL A 258 3.80 12.41 0.39
N GLY A 259 3.12 11.34 0.03
CA GLY A 259 3.08 10.10 0.79
C GLY A 259 3.91 9.01 0.13
N ILE A 260 4.07 7.89 0.83
CA ILE A 260 4.63 6.65 0.28
C ILE A 260 3.72 5.48 0.63
N CYS A 261 3.55 4.57 -0.33
CA CYS A 261 2.89 3.29 -0.13
C CYS A 261 3.88 2.14 -0.28
N GLY A 262 3.76 1.13 0.57
CA GLY A 262 4.57 -0.10 0.49
C GLY A 262 5.13 -0.52 1.84
N GLN A 263 5.80 -1.68 1.83
CA GLN A 263 6.36 -2.28 3.06
C GLN A 263 7.75 -1.72 3.42
N ALA A 264 8.45 -1.07 2.49
CA ALA A 264 9.81 -0.60 2.70
C ALA A 264 10.02 0.25 3.98
N PRO A 265 9.12 1.17 4.38
CA PRO A 265 9.28 1.91 5.64
C PRO A 265 9.15 1.03 6.89
N SER A 266 8.42 -0.09 6.81
CA SER A 266 8.33 -1.08 7.89
C SER A 266 9.53 -2.02 7.91
N ASP A 267 10.06 -2.38 6.74
CA ASP A 267 11.13 -3.37 6.58
C ASP A 267 12.51 -2.78 6.86
N TYR A 268 12.72 -1.49 6.54
CA TYR A 268 14.00 -0.81 6.66
C TYR A 268 13.90 0.39 7.62
N PRO A 269 14.31 0.26 8.89
CA PRO A 269 14.27 1.36 9.86
C PRO A 269 15.00 2.62 9.38
N ASP A 270 16.17 2.48 8.76
CA ASP A 270 16.93 3.63 8.25
C ASP A 270 16.24 4.33 7.08
N PHE A 271 15.40 3.61 6.33
CA PHE A 271 14.57 4.21 5.29
C PHE A 271 13.45 5.05 5.89
N LEU A 272 12.82 4.58 6.98
CA LEU A 272 11.85 5.37 7.74
C LEU A 272 12.48 6.64 8.29
N ARG A 273 13.68 6.55 8.89
CA ARG A 273 14.45 7.73 9.35
C ARG A 273 14.67 8.72 8.23
N PHE A 274 15.16 8.24 7.10
CA PHE A 274 15.36 9.06 5.90
C PHE A 274 14.06 9.77 5.45
N LEU A 275 12.93 9.06 5.43
CA LEU A 275 11.65 9.64 5.02
C LEU A 275 11.19 10.75 5.98
N VAL A 276 11.32 10.54 7.29
CA VAL A 276 11.00 11.55 8.32
C VAL A 276 11.92 12.76 8.19
N GLN A 277 13.24 12.55 8.03
CA GLN A 277 14.21 13.63 7.82
C GLN A 277 13.92 14.45 6.55
N LYS A 278 13.38 13.83 5.50
CA LYS A 278 12.94 14.55 4.29
C LYS A 278 11.56 15.19 4.43
N GLY A 279 10.86 14.97 5.53
CA GLY A 279 9.56 15.59 5.81
C GLY A 279 8.40 14.93 5.05
N ILE A 280 8.43 13.61 4.84
CA ILE A 280 7.29 12.91 4.21
C ILE A 280 5.96 13.23 4.92
N ASP A 281 4.88 13.46 4.17
CA ASP A 281 3.58 13.85 4.75
C ASP A 281 2.77 12.66 5.27
N SER A 282 2.98 11.46 4.71
CA SER A 282 2.25 10.26 5.12
C SER A 282 2.96 8.96 4.72
N ILE A 283 2.73 7.93 5.51
CA ILE A 283 3.22 6.57 5.25
C ILE A 283 2.04 5.61 5.30
N SER A 284 1.79 4.90 4.20
CA SER A 284 0.71 3.92 4.08
C SER A 284 1.27 2.50 4.22
N LEU A 285 0.85 1.81 5.27
CA LEU A 285 1.34 0.48 5.66
C LEU A 285 0.24 -0.58 5.59
N ASN A 286 0.66 -1.83 5.42
CA ASN A 286 -0.25 -2.98 5.52
C ASN A 286 -0.78 -3.12 6.96
N PHE A 287 -1.98 -3.68 7.11
CA PHE A 287 -2.66 -3.80 8.39
C PHE A 287 -1.85 -4.56 9.45
N ASP A 288 -1.13 -5.60 9.05
CA ASP A 288 -0.27 -6.43 9.89
C ASP A 288 0.95 -5.67 10.46
N THR A 289 1.42 -4.64 9.75
CA THR A 289 2.58 -3.82 10.14
C THR A 289 2.19 -2.45 10.69
N TYR A 290 0.93 -2.03 10.53
CA TYR A 290 0.44 -0.70 10.92
C TYR A 290 0.76 -0.30 12.36
N ALA A 291 0.51 -1.19 13.34
CA ALA A 291 0.73 -0.87 14.75
C ALA A 291 2.23 -0.64 15.06
N LYS A 292 3.10 -1.52 14.55
CA LYS A 292 4.56 -1.40 14.71
C LYS A 292 5.08 -0.15 13.98
N GLY A 293 4.63 0.05 12.73
CA GLY A 293 5.04 1.19 11.92
C GLY A 293 4.62 2.53 12.53
N ARG A 294 3.42 2.62 13.14
CA ARG A 294 2.99 3.81 13.87
C ARG A 294 3.89 4.13 15.06
N ILE A 295 4.23 3.13 15.87
CA ILE A 295 5.14 3.30 17.02
C ILE A 295 6.52 3.75 16.52
N ASN A 296 7.05 3.10 15.49
CA ASN A 296 8.36 3.42 14.93
C ASN A 296 8.39 4.82 14.29
N THR A 297 7.32 5.23 13.62
CA THR A 297 7.20 6.57 13.04
C THR A 297 7.22 7.62 14.15
N TRP A 298 6.40 7.45 15.20
CA TRP A 298 6.39 8.35 16.35
C TRP A 298 7.75 8.43 17.06
N ARG A 299 8.41 7.29 17.30
CA ARG A 299 9.77 7.24 17.85
C ARG A 299 10.75 8.03 16.98
N THR A 300 10.71 7.79 15.67
CA THR A 300 11.59 8.43 14.68
C THR A 300 11.36 9.94 14.64
N GLU A 301 10.10 10.40 14.56
CA GLU A 301 9.77 11.83 14.56
C GLU A 301 10.31 12.56 15.80
N ILE A 302 10.20 11.97 16.98
CA ILE A 302 10.72 12.58 18.21
C ILE A 302 12.25 12.61 18.20
N ILE A 303 12.90 11.50 17.85
CA ILE A 303 14.37 11.42 17.85
C ILE A 303 14.95 12.38 16.81
N GLU A 304 14.41 12.39 15.58
CA GLU A 304 14.94 13.25 14.52
C GLU A 304 14.75 14.75 14.80
N ASN A 305 13.70 15.13 15.53
CA ASN A 305 13.39 16.53 15.81
C ASN A 305 14.02 17.06 17.11
N GLN A 306 14.16 16.22 18.14
CA GLN A 306 14.53 16.68 19.50
C GLN A 306 15.96 16.31 19.89
N ILE A 307 16.61 15.37 19.20
CA ILE A 307 17.94 14.88 19.55
C ILE A 307 18.98 15.37 18.54
N GLU A 308 20.13 15.82 19.05
CA GLU A 308 21.30 16.20 18.27
C GLU A 308 21.82 15.00 17.45
N GLU A 309 22.28 15.24 16.22
CA GLU A 309 22.68 14.17 15.27
C GLU A 309 23.64 13.15 15.88
N GLU A 310 24.62 13.60 16.66
CA GLU A 310 25.66 12.77 17.30
C GLU A 310 25.11 11.77 18.32
N LYS A 311 23.89 12.00 18.84
CA LYS A 311 23.26 11.21 19.92
C LYS A 311 22.09 10.35 19.43
N LYS A 312 21.67 10.49 18.16
CA LYS A 312 20.53 9.75 17.61
C LYS A 312 20.78 8.25 17.58
N ASP A 313 21.99 7.84 17.24
CA ASP A 313 22.37 6.42 17.19
C ASP A 313 22.24 5.73 18.55
N ASP A 314 22.56 6.43 19.65
CA ASP A 314 22.36 5.91 21.00
C ASP A 314 20.87 5.72 21.31
N ALA A 315 20.04 6.72 20.99
CA ALA A 315 18.59 6.62 21.19
C ALA A 315 17.97 5.46 20.38
N TYR A 316 18.37 5.32 19.12
CA TYR A 316 17.91 4.21 18.28
C TYR A 316 18.45 2.86 18.75
N GLY A 317 19.71 2.79 19.18
CA GLY A 317 20.34 1.60 19.71
C GLY A 317 19.60 1.09 20.96
N PHE A 318 19.29 1.99 21.89
CA PHE A 318 18.49 1.69 23.07
C PHE A 318 17.11 1.11 22.72
N LEU A 319 16.39 1.75 21.79
CA LEU A 319 15.06 1.28 21.37
C LEU A 319 15.12 -0.07 20.64
N ALA A 320 16.16 -0.29 19.83
CA ALA A 320 16.40 -1.57 19.18
C ALA A 320 16.68 -2.68 20.22
N GLU A 321 17.39 -2.37 21.31
CA GLU A 321 17.63 -3.30 22.40
C GLU A 321 16.34 -3.66 23.15
N CYS A 322 15.47 -2.67 23.44
CA CYS A 322 14.12 -2.90 23.97
C CYS A 322 13.32 -3.86 23.07
N ASP A 323 13.27 -3.59 21.76
CA ASP A 323 12.53 -4.41 20.80
C ASP A 323 13.13 -5.84 20.71
N ALA A 324 14.45 -5.97 20.80
CA ALA A 324 15.13 -7.27 20.84
C ALA A 324 14.75 -8.09 22.09
N PHE A 325 14.63 -7.46 23.25
CA PHE A 325 14.16 -8.13 24.46
C PHE A 325 12.69 -8.58 24.35
N ILE A 326 11.83 -7.73 23.79
CA ILE A 326 10.42 -8.06 23.52
C ILE A 326 10.34 -9.31 22.63
N GLU A 327 11.09 -9.36 21.53
CA GLU A 327 11.06 -10.50 20.62
C GLU A 327 11.58 -11.80 21.27
N GLN A 328 12.59 -11.71 22.15
CA GLN A 328 13.08 -12.88 22.89
C GLN A 328 12.03 -13.52 23.81
N ILE A 329 11.09 -12.74 24.35
CA ILE A 329 10.07 -13.23 25.28
C ILE A 329 8.71 -13.44 24.63
N ARG A 330 8.48 -12.88 23.43
CA ARG A 330 7.19 -12.91 22.72
C ARG A 330 6.66 -14.32 22.47
N VAL A 331 7.47 -15.19 21.86
CA VAL A 331 7.08 -16.57 21.54
C VAL A 331 6.89 -17.41 22.80
N PRO A 332 7.82 -17.44 23.78
CA PRO A 332 7.61 -18.14 25.04
C PRO A 332 6.34 -17.69 25.76
N ARG A 333 6.11 -16.38 25.88
CA ARG A 333 4.91 -15.79 26.49
C ARG A 333 3.63 -16.31 25.84
N GLY A 334 3.55 -16.26 24.50
CA GLY A 334 2.38 -16.76 23.77
C GLY A 334 2.14 -18.27 23.97
N ARG A 335 3.22 -19.07 24.01
CA ARG A 335 3.12 -20.52 24.28
C ARG A 335 2.63 -20.81 25.69
N ILE A 336 3.13 -20.11 26.70
CA ILE A 336 2.71 -20.27 28.10
C ILE A 336 1.22 -19.97 28.23
N HIS A 337 0.77 -18.83 27.71
CA HIS A 337 -0.64 -18.43 27.72
C HIS A 337 -1.55 -19.47 27.08
N ASN A 338 -1.13 -20.03 25.95
CA ASN A 338 -1.88 -21.11 25.29
C ASN A 338 -1.97 -22.38 26.16
N ILE A 339 -0.91 -22.76 26.87
CA ILE A 339 -0.92 -23.93 27.76
C ILE A 339 -1.81 -23.67 28.99
N VAL A 340 -1.69 -22.49 29.62
CA VAL A 340 -2.52 -22.08 30.76
C VAL A 340 -3.99 -22.09 30.37
N ARG A 341 -4.34 -21.48 29.23
CA ARG A 341 -5.72 -21.44 28.71
C ARG A 341 -6.28 -22.84 28.42
N LYS A 342 -5.48 -23.75 27.86
CA LYS A 342 -5.89 -25.14 27.61
C LYS A 342 -6.11 -25.93 28.89
N LYS A 343 -5.28 -25.73 29.91
CA LYS A 343 -5.36 -26.46 31.19
C LYS A 343 -6.41 -25.90 32.16
N ARG A 344 -6.89 -24.66 31.97
CA ARG A 344 -7.88 -24.00 32.83
C ARG A 344 -7.49 -24.16 34.32
N LYS A 345 -8.38 -24.71 35.16
CA LYS A 345 -8.16 -24.92 36.61
C LYS A 345 -7.08 -25.97 36.93
N ALA A 346 -6.62 -26.77 35.96
CA ALA A 346 -5.57 -27.77 36.15
C ALA A 346 -4.16 -27.25 35.80
N ALA A 347 -4.01 -25.95 35.52
CA ALA A 347 -2.70 -25.35 35.27
C ALA A 347 -1.85 -25.35 36.55
N PRO A 348 -0.59 -25.84 36.52
CA PRO A 348 0.29 -25.80 37.69
C PRO A 348 0.50 -24.37 38.18
N PRO A 349 0.50 -24.08 39.50
CA PRO A 349 0.70 -22.72 40.02
C PRO A 349 1.97 -22.05 39.50
N LYS A 350 3.09 -22.78 39.44
CA LYS A 350 4.37 -22.29 38.89
C LYS A 350 4.31 -21.90 37.41
N LEU A 351 3.38 -22.48 36.62
CA LEU A 351 3.19 -22.11 35.22
C LEU A 351 2.41 -20.80 35.10
N ILE A 352 1.41 -20.59 35.96
CA ILE A 352 0.64 -19.34 36.05
C ILE A 352 1.58 -18.21 36.50
N GLU A 353 2.34 -18.42 37.57
CA GLU A 353 3.36 -17.46 38.05
C GLU A 353 4.38 -17.11 36.96
N SER A 354 4.80 -18.10 36.16
CA SER A 354 5.68 -17.82 35.01
C SER A 354 4.96 -16.97 33.96
N ALA A 355 3.69 -17.25 33.65
CA ALA A 355 2.89 -16.46 32.70
C ALA A 355 2.77 -15.00 33.13
N ASP A 356 2.43 -14.78 34.40
CA ASP A 356 2.30 -13.45 35.00
C ASP A 356 3.64 -12.72 34.95
N ARG A 357 4.73 -13.40 35.29
CA ARG A 357 6.07 -12.79 35.21
C ARG A 357 6.50 -12.43 33.78
N PHE A 358 6.12 -13.23 32.79
CA PHE A 358 6.31 -12.88 31.38
C PHE A 358 5.48 -11.66 30.97
N ASP A 359 4.26 -11.51 31.49
CA ASP A 359 3.41 -10.34 31.24
C ASP A 359 3.96 -9.07 31.89
N GLU A 360 4.41 -9.16 33.15
CA GLU A 360 5.07 -8.07 33.87
C GLU A 360 6.29 -7.56 33.09
N ILE A 361 7.25 -8.45 32.79
CA ILE A 361 8.48 -8.06 32.09
C ILE A 361 8.19 -7.50 30.69
N PHE A 362 7.23 -8.11 29.97
CA PHE A 362 6.83 -7.60 28.66
C PHE A 362 6.27 -6.19 28.75
N LYS A 363 5.44 -5.92 29.76
CA LYS A 363 4.89 -4.58 30.02
C LYS A 363 5.98 -3.60 30.46
N ASP A 364 6.86 -3.98 31.38
CA ASP A 364 7.93 -3.11 31.89
C ASP A 364 8.84 -2.62 30.75
N ILE A 365 9.21 -3.51 29.82
CA ILE A 365 10.04 -3.12 28.65
C ILE A 365 9.28 -2.18 27.72
N GLN A 366 7.97 -2.40 27.51
CA GLN A 366 7.13 -1.50 26.72
C GLN A 366 7.01 -0.12 27.36
N ASP A 367 6.77 -0.07 28.67
CA ASP A 367 6.64 1.16 29.44
C ASP A 367 7.98 1.93 29.44
N ILE A 368 9.11 1.24 29.66
CA ILE A 368 10.47 1.83 29.57
C ILE A 368 10.71 2.44 28.18
N SER A 369 10.39 1.72 27.12
CA SER A 369 10.59 2.21 25.76
C SER A 369 9.70 3.41 25.44
N TYR A 370 8.44 3.39 25.87
CA TYR A 370 7.51 4.49 25.68
C TYR A 370 7.94 5.72 26.48
N ASP A 371 8.23 5.56 27.76
CA ASP A 371 8.58 6.65 28.68
C ASP A 371 9.89 7.33 28.28
N PHE A 372 10.88 6.57 27.78
CA PHE A 372 12.12 7.14 27.26
C PHE A 372 11.83 8.19 26.17
N VAL A 373 11.02 7.81 25.18
CA VAL A 373 10.67 8.66 24.04
C VAL A 373 9.72 9.78 24.44
N ALA A 374 8.77 9.52 25.33
CA ALA A 374 7.87 10.54 25.86
C ALA A 374 8.62 11.61 26.67
N LYS A 375 9.66 11.23 27.43
CA LYS A 375 10.52 12.18 28.15
C LYS A 375 11.38 13.02 27.20
N ILE A 376 11.92 12.44 26.13
CA ILE A 376 12.61 13.18 25.07
C ILE A 376 11.68 14.26 24.49
N ASN A 377 10.43 13.90 24.17
CA ASN A 377 9.49 14.84 23.55
C ASN A 377 9.04 16.02 24.44
N ASN A 378 9.21 15.92 25.76
CA ASN A 378 8.77 16.95 26.70
C ASN A 378 9.88 17.94 27.08
N ASP A 379 11.09 17.85 26.49
CA ASP A 379 12.26 18.71 26.72
C ASP A 379 12.65 18.90 28.20
N ALA A 380 12.16 18.02 29.08
CA ALA A 380 12.23 18.24 30.52
C ALA A 380 13.58 17.82 31.15
N VAL A 381 14.41 17.07 30.40
CA VAL A 381 15.62 16.43 30.92
C VAL A 381 16.72 16.44 29.85
N GLU A 382 17.96 16.68 30.28
CA GLU A 382 19.16 16.56 29.44
C GLU A 382 19.34 15.10 28.97
N PHE A 383 19.59 14.91 27.66
CA PHE A 383 19.54 13.59 27.02
C PHE A 383 20.52 12.60 27.64
N GLU A 384 21.75 13.01 27.96
CA GLU A 384 22.78 12.11 28.51
C GLU A 384 22.33 11.55 29.88
N SER A 385 21.84 12.42 30.76
CA SER A 385 21.28 11.99 32.04
C SER A 385 20.07 11.06 31.87
N LEU A 386 19.19 11.33 30.90
CA LEU A 386 18.04 10.50 30.60
C LEU A 386 18.45 9.13 30.06
N TYR A 387 19.38 9.10 29.12
CA TYR A 387 19.90 7.90 28.50
C TYR A 387 20.52 6.98 29.55
N GLN A 388 21.39 7.50 30.41
CA GLN A 388 22.03 6.74 31.50
C GLN A 388 21.00 6.18 32.51
N GLU A 389 19.94 6.94 32.84
CA GLU A 389 18.85 6.48 33.70
C GLU A 389 18.15 5.23 33.11
N TYR A 390 17.80 5.30 31.82
CA TYR A 390 17.02 4.27 31.15
C TYR A 390 17.86 3.06 30.74
N GLU A 391 19.10 3.28 30.31
CA GLU A 391 20.06 2.20 30.03
C GLU A 391 20.25 1.32 31.27
N LYS A 392 20.40 1.92 32.46
CA LYS A 392 20.53 1.18 33.72
C LYS A 392 19.31 0.31 34.01
N LYS A 393 18.09 0.78 33.75
CA LYS A 393 16.86 -0.03 33.87
C LYS A 393 16.89 -1.20 32.90
N LEU A 394 17.45 -1.02 31.71
CA LEU A 394 17.52 -2.05 30.69
C LEU A 394 18.49 -3.18 31.05
N GLN A 395 19.59 -2.87 31.76
CA GLN A 395 20.59 -3.84 32.19
C GLN A 395 20.01 -4.96 33.05
N GLU A 396 18.96 -4.68 33.85
CA GLU A 396 18.29 -5.69 34.68
C GLU A 396 17.70 -6.83 33.83
N PHE A 397 17.19 -6.51 32.63
CA PHE A 397 16.59 -7.52 31.75
C PHE A 397 17.59 -8.46 31.10
N LYS A 398 18.87 -8.06 30.98
CA LYS A 398 19.95 -8.92 30.47
C LYS A 398 20.13 -10.17 31.33
N GLU A 399 19.91 -10.05 32.64
CA GLU A 399 19.98 -11.18 33.56
C GLU A 399 18.65 -11.91 33.70
N VAL A 400 17.55 -11.16 33.78
CA VAL A 400 16.21 -11.69 34.05
C VAL A 400 15.69 -12.54 32.89
N ILE A 401 15.82 -12.08 31.63
CA ILE A 401 15.23 -12.77 30.47
C ILE A 401 15.82 -14.17 30.26
N PRO A 402 17.15 -14.38 30.27
CA PRO A 402 17.73 -15.72 30.16
C PRO A 402 17.29 -16.65 31.30
N SER A 403 17.13 -16.12 32.52
CA SER A 403 16.61 -16.89 33.66
C SER A 403 15.16 -17.31 33.44
N LEU A 404 14.31 -16.36 33.03
CA LEU A 404 12.88 -16.56 32.75
C LEU A 404 12.66 -17.61 31.65
N ARG A 405 13.43 -17.53 30.55
CA ARG A 405 13.39 -18.52 29.46
C ARG A 405 13.83 -19.90 29.93
N ARG A 406 14.90 -20.01 30.73
CA ARG A 406 15.32 -21.30 31.31
C ARG A 406 14.23 -21.91 32.18
N ASN A 407 13.54 -21.09 32.97
CA ASN A 407 12.49 -21.56 33.89
C ASN A 407 11.31 -22.22 33.18
N VAL A 408 11.03 -21.88 31.92
CA VAL A 408 9.88 -22.42 31.16
C VAL A 408 10.23 -23.58 30.24
N ARG A 409 11.52 -23.87 30.06
CA ARG A 409 11.98 -25.11 29.37
C ARG A 409 11.47 -26.37 30.06
N LYS A 410 11.32 -26.37 31.38
CA LYS A 410 10.72 -27.49 32.15
C LYS A 410 9.26 -27.78 31.75
N PHE A 411 8.60 -26.86 31.07
CA PHE A 411 7.25 -27.01 30.53
C PHE A 411 7.23 -27.30 29.02
N GLY A 412 8.39 -27.60 28.40
CA GLY A 412 8.51 -27.89 26.97
C GLY A 412 8.52 -26.64 26.08
N ILE A 413 8.84 -25.47 26.64
CA ILE A 413 8.87 -24.17 25.93
C ILE A 413 10.34 -23.75 25.78
N PHE A 414 10.84 -23.79 24.54
CA PHE A 414 12.23 -23.49 24.20
C PHE A 414 12.42 -22.08 23.66
#